data_AF-A0A1G2TJW5-F1
#
_entry.id   AF-A0A1G2TJW5-F1
#
_cell.length_a   1.000
_cell.length_b   1.000
_cell.length_c   1.000
_cell.angle_alpha   90.00
_cell.angle_beta   90.00
_cell.angle_gamma   90.00
#
_symmetry.space_group_name_H-M   'P 1'
#
loop_
_entity.id
_entity.type
_entity.pdbx_description
1 polymer ?
#
loop_
_entity_poly.entity_id
_entity_poly.type
_entity_poly.pdbx_seq_one_letter_code
_entity_poly.pdbx_strand_id
1 'polypeptide(L)'
;MPGWKDLIVCDGVDIPCTYDKLVELVKALITDMVILSTFLAVAVFAYAGFKMIMSRGSETEYKAAVKMFGKVLWGYLWILAAWLIVYTISSVLLNPGFSLLEAPR
;
A
#
# COMPACT_ATOMS: atom_id res chain seq x y z
N MET A 1 -10.76 10.90 5.74
CA MET A 1 -10.93 9.59 6.43
C MET A 1 -10.30 8.55 5.53
N PRO A 2 -9.48 7.59 6.02
CA PRO A 2 -8.94 6.55 5.15
C PRO A 2 -10.07 5.55 4.95
N GLY A 3 -10.74 5.66 3.81
CA GLY A 3 -11.97 4.95 3.57
C GLY A 3 -12.65 5.53 2.35
N TRP A 4 -12.51 4.79 1.25
CA TRP A 4 -13.40 4.81 0.10
C TRP A 4 -13.31 6.10 -0.69
N LYS A 5 -12.27 6.24 -1.52
CA LYS A 5 -12.49 6.89 -2.82
C LYS A 5 -13.74 6.25 -3.42
N ASP A 6 -14.74 7.06 -3.72
CA ASP A 6 -16.06 6.63 -4.22
C ASP A 6 -15.90 5.41 -5.11
N LEU A 7 -16.60 4.33 -4.78
CA LEU A 7 -16.73 3.24 -5.73
C LEU A 7 -17.22 3.89 -7.02
N ILE A 8 -16.38 3.89 -8.05
CA ILE A 8 -16.74 4.43 -9.36
C ILE A 8 -17.83 3.49 -9.90
N VAL A 9 -19.08 3.80 -9.57
CA VAL A 9 -20.25 3.08 -10.06
C VAL A 9 -20.49 3.62 -11.46
N CYS A 10 -20.20 2.80 -12.46
CA CYS A 10 -20.41 3.20 -13.84
C CYS A 10 -21.89 2.94 -14.19
N ASP A 11 -22.70 3.99 -14.28
CA ASP A 11 -24.12 3.90 -14.65
C ASP A 11 -24.33 3.81 -16.17
N GLY A 12 -23.25 3.85 -16.98
CA GLY A 12 -23.31 3.75 -18.45
C GLY A 12 -23.92 4.97 -19.16
N VAL A 13 -24.50 5.92 -18.42
CA VAL A 13 -25.13 7.15 -18.95
C VAL A 13 -24.25 8.38 -18.69
N ASP A 14 -23.86 8.63 -17.43
CA ASP A 14 -22.99 9.78 -17.07
C ASP A 14 -21.51 9.41 -16.97
N ILE A 15 -21.21 8.14 -16.67
CA ILE A 15 -19.84 7.61 -16.56
C ILE A 15 -19.73 6.39 -17.50
N PRO A 16 -19.05 6.51 -18.65
CA PRO A 16 -18.85 5.37 -19.51
C PRO A 16 -18.02 4.30 -18.77
N CYS A 17 -18.48 3.06 -18.81
CA CYS A 17 -17.79 1.89 -18.25
C CYS A 17 -16.54 1.54 -19.08
N THR A 18 -15.52 2.40 -19.07
CA THR A 18 -14.23 2.12 -19.72
C THR A 18 -13.33 1.32 -18.79
N TYR A 19 -12.49 0.44 -19.35
CA TYR A 19 -11.53 -0.37 -18.62
C TYR A 19 -10.64 0.47 -17.67
N ASP A 20 -10.28 1.68 -18.08
CA ASP A 20 -9.51 2.63 -17.26
C ASP A 20 -10.15 2.93 -15.90
N LYS A 21 -11.48 3.02 -15.83
CA LYS A 21 -12.20 3.30 -14.59
C LYS A 21 -12.20 2.12 -13.63
N LEU A 22 -12.19 0.89 -14.15
CA LEU A 22 -12.01 -0.31 -13.34
C LEU A 22 -10.60 -0.35 -12.74
N VAL A 23 -9.57 -0.06 -13.54
CA VAL A 23 -8.18 -0.05 -13.05
C VAL A 23 -7.94 1.12 -12.08
N GLU A 24 -8.59 2.27 -12.29
CA GLU A 24 -8.57 3.42 -11.36
C GLU A 24 -9.12 3.04 -9.99
N LEU A 25 -10.24 2.32 -9.96
CA LEU A 25 -10.88 1.85 -8.73
C LEU A 25 -9.98 0.87 -7.98
N VAL A 26 -9.38 -0.10 -8.67
CA VAL A 26 -8.45 -1.06 -8.06
C VAL A 26 -7.23 -0.34 -7.48
N LYS A 27 -6.66 0.62 -8.21
CA LYS A 27 -5.51 1.42 -7.74
C LYS A 27 -5.85 2.21 -6.48
N ALA A 28 -7.02 2.83 -6.43
CA ALA A 28 -7.50 3.57 -5.27
C ALA A 28 -7.72 2.65 -4.06
N LEU A 29 -8.41 1.53 -4.26
CA LEU A 29 -8.71 0.55 -3.21
C LEU A 29 -7.45 -0.03 -2.56
N ILE A 30 -6.47 -0.43 -3.36
CA ILE A 30 -5.22 -1.01 -2.85
C ILE A 30 -4.42 0.06 -2.10
N THR A 31 -4.40 1.29 -2.59
CA THR A 31 -3.71 2.40 -1.90
C THR A 31 -4.35 2.69 -0.55
N ASP A 32 -5.67 2.69 -0.47
CA ASP A 32 -6.39 2.89 0.79
C ASP A 32 -6.09 1.76 1.81
N MET A 33 -6.06 0.49 1.37
CA MET A 33 -5.68 -0.63 2.24
C MET A 33 -4.23 -0.53 2.75
N VAL A 34 -3.30 -0.07 1.92
CA VAL A 34 -1.88 0.07 2.29
C VAL A 34 -1.66 1.22 3.27
N ILE A 35 -2.45 2.30 3.18
CA ILE A 35 -2.45 3.38 4.17
C ILE A 35 -2.87 2.84 5.55
N LEU A 36 -3.92 2.03 5.61
CA LEU A 36 -4.37 1.40 6.86
C LEU A 36 -3.31 0.45 7.44
N SER A 37 -2.71 -0.38 6.58
CA SER A 37 -1.62 -1.29 6.98
C SER A 37 -0.40 -0.52 7.51
N THR A 38 -0.06 0.60 6.87
CA THR A 38 1.04 1.47 7.30
C THR A 38 0.80 2.04 8.69
N PHE A 39 -0.42 2.46 9.00
CA PHE A 39 -0.75 2.96 10.34
C PHE A 39 -0.51 1.90 11.43
N LEU A 40 -0.90 0.65 11.16
CA LEU A 40 -0.62 -0.48 12.06
C LEU A 40 0.88 -0.77 12.17
N ALA A 41 1.61 -0.72 11.05
CA ALA A 41 3.05 -0.91 11.04
C ALA A 41 3.76 0.14 11.91
N VAL A 42 3.38 1.43 11.81
CA VAL A 42 3.94 2.50 12.65
C VAL A 42 3.73 2.21 14.14
N ALA A 43 2.55 1.72 14.54
CA ALA A 43 2.29 1.37 15.94
C ALA A 43 3.20 0.23 16.42
N VAL A 44 3.43 -0.80 15.59
CA VAL A 44 4.34 -1.91 15.90
C VAL A 44 5.79 -1.43 15.98
N PHE A 45 6.23 -0.56 15.06
CA PHE A 45 7.57 0.02 15.10
C PHE A 45 7.79 0.90 16.33
N ALA A 46 6.79 1.69 16.73
CA ALA A 46 6.85 2.48 17.95
C ALA A 46 6.97 1.60 19.21
N TYR A 47 6.19 0.51 19.28
CA TYR A 47 6.28 -0.45 20.39
C TYR A 47 7.64 -1.19 20.43
N ALA A 48 8.13 -1.64 19.28
CA ALA A 48 9.43 -2.30 19.19
C ALA A 48 10.58 -1.35 19.54
N GLY A 49 10.52 -0.10 19.08
CA GLY A 49 11.48 0.95 19.41
C GLY A 49 11.49 1.28 20.91
N PHE A 50 10.32 1.36 21.54
CA PHE A 50 10.22 1.57 22.99
C PHE A 50 10.85 0.42 23.78
N LYS A 51 10.64 -0.82 23.35
CA LYS A 51 11.26 -2.00 23.97
C LYS A 51 12.79 -2.00 23.86
N MET A 52 13.36 -1.51 22.75
CA MET A 52 14.81 -1.35 22.58
C MET A 52 15.43 -0.33 23.53
N ILE A 53 14.72 0.76 23.86
CA ILE A 53 15.24 1.80 24.77
C ILE A 53 15.16 1.33 26.23
N MET A 54 14.13 0.57 26.58
CA MET A 54 13.90 0.09 27.95
C MET A 54 14.79 -1.11 28.34
N SER A 55 15.50 -1.76 27.40
CA SER A 55 16.50 -2.78 27.73
C SER A 55 17.75 -2.13 28.34
N ARG A 56 17.69 -1.89 29.66
CA ARG A 56 18.74 -1.29 30.51
C ARG A 56 20.00 -2.18 30.67
N GLY A 57 20.67 -2.53 29.58
CA GLY A 57 22.02 -3.11 29.63
C GLY A 57 22.14 -4.64 29.59
N SER A 58 21.09 -5.40 29.25
CA SER A 58 21.23 -6.81 28.86
C SER A 58 21.49 -6.93 27.36
N GLU A 59 22.71 -7.31 26.97
CA GLU A 59 23.07 -7.54 25.56
C GLU A 59 22.13 -8.52 24.87
N THR A 60 21.62 -9.51 25.60
CA THR A 60 20.70 -10.53 25.09
C THR A 60 19.37 -9.95 24.64
N GLU A 61 18.76 -9.08 25.44
CA GLU A 61 17.47 -8.43 25.12
C GLU A 61 17.63 -7.40 24.00
N TYR A 62 18.76 -6.68 23.99
CA TYR A 62 19.07 -5.74 22.91
C TYR A 62 19.24 -6.47 21.57
N LYS A 63 20.01 -7.57 21.54
CA LYS A 63 20.19 -8.37 20.31
C LYS A 63 18.87 -8.98 19.82
N ALA A 64 18.01 -9.42 20.74
CA ALA A 64 16.69 -9.93 20.42
C ALA A 64 15.79 -8.84 19.83
N ALA A 65 15.80 -7.64 20.41
CA ALA A 65 15.00 -6.50 19.96
C ALA A 65 15.45 -5.99 18.57
N VAL A 66 16.76 -5.86 18.32
CA VAL A 66 17.29 -5.50 17.00
C VAL A 66 16.95 -6.55 15.95
N LYS A 67 17.01 -7.84 16.30
CA LYS A 67 16.63 -8.93 15.39
C LYS A 67 15.14 -8.89 15.05
N MET A 68 14.27 -8.53 16.01
CA MET A 68 12.84 -8.31 15.74
C MET A 68 12.63 -7.09 14.85
N PHE A 69 13.28 -5.96 15.15
CA PHE A 69 13.17 -4.73 14.37
C PHE A 69 13.58 -4.97 12.90
N GLY A 70 14.70 -5.65 12.65
CA GLY A 70 15.14 -5.98 11.30
C GLY A 70 14.14 -6.84 10.52
N LYS A 71 13.51 -7.82 11.17
CA LYS A 71 12.46 -8.64 10.53
C LYS A 71 11.21 -7.84 10.17
N VAL A 72 10.76 -6.96 11.07
CA VAL A 72 9.57 -6.11 10.82
C VAL A 72 9.87 -5.09 9.72
N LEU A 73 11.06 -4.49 9.74
CA LEU A 73 11.52 -3.56 8.70
C LEU A 73 11.53 -4.23 7.32
N TRP A 74 12.07 -5.44 7.23
CA TRP A 74 12.11 -6.19 5.98
C TRP A 74 10.70 -6.56 5.48
N GLY A 75 9.81 -6.99 6.38
CA GLY A 75 8.41 -7.28 6.03
C GLY A 75 7.66 -6.04 5.55
N TYR A 76 7.87 -4.89 6.19
CA TYR A 76 7.22 -3.64 5.79
C TYR A 76 7.74 -3.14 4.44
N LEU A 77 9.05 -3.20 4.20
CA LEU A 77 9.63 -2.89 2.88
C LEU A 77 9.05 -3.77 1.77
N TRP A 78 8.80 -5.05 2.06
CA TRP A 78 8.21 -5.98 1.10
C TRP A 78 6.77 -5.59 0.73
N ILE A 79 5.96 -5.21 1.72
CA ILE A 79 4.59 -4.72 1.51
C ILE A 79 4.60 -3.43 0.67
N LEU A 80 5.49 -2.49 1.00
CA LEU A 80 5.65 -1.25 0.24
C LEU A 80 6.10 -1.50 -1.20
N ALA A 81 7.03 -2.43 -1.42
CA ALA A 81 7.48 -2.80 -2.75
C ALA A 81 6.34 -3.40 -3.59
N ALA A 82 5.55 -4.32 -3.01
CA ALA A 82 4.39 -4.89 -3.69
C ALA A 82 3.36 -3.82 -4.05
N TRP A 83 3.04 -2.91 -3.13
CA TRP A 83 2.16 -1.79 -3.40
C TRP A 83 2.68 -0.90 -4.53
N LEU A 84 3.96 -0.54 -4.49
CA LEU A 84 4.59 0.32 -5.49
C LEU A 84 4.53 -0.31 -6.88
N ILE A 85 4.78 -1.62 -6.99
CA ILE A 85 4.70 -2.34 -8.26
C ILE A 85 3.28 -2.26 -8.84
N VAL A 86 2.26 -2.60 -8.04
CA VAL A 86 0.86 -2.56 -8.48
C VAL A 86 0.45 -1.14 -8.87
N TYR A 87 0.78 -0.16 -8.03
CA TYR A 87 0.49 1.25 -8.30
C TYR A 87 1.12 1.72 -9.61
N THR A 88 2.37 1.32 -9.86
CA THR A 88 3.11 1.67 -11.06
C THR A 88 2.48 1.04 -12.30
N ILE A 89 2.21 -0.27 -12.28
CA ILE A 89 1.57 -0.98 -13.39
C ILE A 89 0.21 -0.36 -13.70
N SER A 90 -0.64 -0.16 -12.68
CA SER A 90 -1.94 0.49 -12.88
C SER A 90 -1.77 1.91 -13.46
N SER A 91 -0.80 2.69 -12.97
CA SER A 91 -0.57 4.04 -13.50
C SER A 91 -0.09 4.09 -14.94
N VAL A 92 0.66 3.08 -15.39
CA VAL A 92 1.11 2.94 -16.78
C VAL A 92 -0.05 2.50 -17.66
N LEU A 93 -0.89 1.57 -17.19
CA LEU A 93 -2.08 1.11 -17.93
C LEU A 93 -3.12 2.21 -18.12
N LEU A 94 -3.27 3.13 -17.16
CA LEU A 94 -4.16 4.30 -17.27
C LEU A 94 -3.59 5.43 -18.14
N ASN A 95 -2.37 5.30 -18.67
CA ASN A 95 -1.77 6.36 -19.47
C ASN A 95 -2.29 6.28 -20.92
N PRO A 96 -2.90 7.35 -21.47
CA PRO A 96 -3.53 7.36 -22.80
C PRO A 96 -2.59 7.03 -23.97
N GLY A 97 -1.26 6.96 -23.74
CA GLY A 97 -0.29 6.50 -24.74
C GLY A 97 -0.15 4.97 -24.87
N PHE A 98 -0.70 4.18 -23.95
CA PHE A 98 -0.53 2.71 -23.90
C PHE A 98 -1.85 1.93 -23.77
N SER A 99 -3.01 2.58 -23.97
CA SER A 99 -4.32 1.94 -23.96
C SER A 99 -4.49 1.02 -25.18
N LEU A 100 -3.79 -0.12 -25.20
CA LEU A 100 -3.82 -1.12 -26.28
C LEU A 100 -5.19 -1.79 -26.44
N LEU A 101 -6.07 -1.63 -25.45
CA LEU A 101 -7.43 -2.15 -25.43
C LEU A 101 -8.49 -1.04 -25.51
N GLU A 102 -8.08 0.21 -25.77
CA GLU A 102 -8.99 1.28 -26.21
C GLU A 102 -9.41 0.94 -27.65
N ALA A 103 -10.34 -0.01 -27.78
CA ALA A 103 -11.07 -0.19 -29.01
C ALA A 103 -11.81 1.13 -29.30
N PRO A 104 -11.71 1.63 -30.54
CA PRO A 104 -12.00 3.01 -30.90
C PRO A 104 -13.46 3.36 -30.58
N ARG A 105 -13.66 4.58 -30.09
CA ARG A 105 -14.81 5.36 -30.54
C ARG A 105 -14.42 6.10 -31.80
#